data_AF-A0A382IH44-F1
#
_entry.id   AF-A0A382IH44-F1
#
_cell.length_a   1.000
_cell.length_b   1.000
_cell.length_c   1.000
_cell.angle_alpha   90.00
_cell.angle_beta   90.00
_cell.angle_gamma   90.00
#
_symmetry.space_group_name_H-M   'P 1'
#
loop_
_entity.id
_entity.type
_entity.pdbx_description
1 polymer ?
#
loop_
_entity_poly.entity_id
_entity_poly.type
_entity_poly.pdbx_seq_one_letter_code
_entity_poly.pdbx_strand_id
1 'polypeptide(L)'
;MRFRCLLLTCLLVPLSVNGQQLLQAGYTPFQATMGDTLYQQNCAACHLAGLQGSFESPSLNDTNFRTNWTNRGVDELLDLLRRTMPPQSPG
;
A
#
# COMPACT_ATOMS: atom_id res chain seq x y z
N MET A 1 34.24 -58.30 -0.45
CA MET A 1 35.01 -57.13 0.04
C MET A 1 34.22 -55.85 -0.28
N ARG A 2 33.70 -55.22 0.79
CA ARG A 2 33.24 -53.84 0.97
C ARG A 2 33.04 -52.94 -0.28
N PHE A 3 31.79 -52.83 -0.75
CA PHE A 3 31.33 -51.66 -1.51
C PHE A 3 30.81 -50.61 -0.53
N ARG A 4 31.60 -49.56 -0.33
CA ARG A 4 31.24 -48.37 0.44
C ARG A 4 31.46 -47.18 -0.49
N CYS A 5 30.40 -46.61 -1.04
CA CYS A 5 30.44 -45.36 -1.78
C CYS A 5 29.02 -44.77 -1.74
N LEU A 6 28.74 -44.03 -0.68
CA LEU A 6 28.76 -42.56 -0.60
C LEU A 6 27.35 -42.01 -0.87
N LEU A 7 26.59 -41.88 0.22
CA LEU A 7 25.32 -41.17 0.26
C LEU A 7 25.58 -39.70 -0.08
N LEU A 8 25.17 -39.28 -1.29
CA LEU A 8 25.05 -37.87 -1.65
C LEU A 8 23.76 -37.35 -1.02
N THR A 9 23.82 -36.88 0.23
CA THR A 9 22.73 -36.11 0.83
C THR A 9 22.76 -34.70 0.24
N CYS A 10 21.93 -34.49 -0.79
CA CYS A 10 21.63 -33.17 -1.33
C CYS A 10 20.96 -32.35 -0.21
N LEU A 11 21.67 -31.36 0.33
CA LEU A 11 21.19 -30.49 1.38
C LEU A 11 20.09 -29.58 0.78
N LEU A 12 18.83 -29.98 0.95
CA LEU A 12 17.67 -29.15 0.62
C LEU A 12 17.62 -27.98 1.61
N VAL A 13 18.29 -26.87 1.27
CA VAL A 13 18.08 -25.60 1.98
C VAL A 13 16.76 -25.03 1.46
N PRO A 14 15.69 -24.94 2.27
CA PRO A 14 14.49 -24.23 1.84
C PRO A 14 14.84 -22.75 1.72
N LEU A 15 14.66 -22.17 0.53
CA LEU A 15 14.57 -20.73 0.36
C LEU A 15 13.30 -20.26 1.08
N SER A 16 13.43 -19.87 2.34
CA SER A 16 12.39 -19.10 3.02
C SER A 16 12.34 -17.72 2.36
N VAL A 17 11.51 -17.58 1.32
CA VAL A 17 11.07 -16.26 0.85
C VAL A 17 10.23 -15.67 1.98
N ASN A 18 10.88 -14.91 2.85
CA ASN A 18 10.19 -14.10 3.83
C ASN A 18 9.62 -12.91 3.05
N GLY A 19 8.40 -13.06 2.52
CA GLY A 19 7.66 -11.93 1.98
C GLY A 19 7.53 -10.92 3.11
N GLN A 20 8.27 -9.81 3.04
CA GLN A 20 8.22 -8.77 4.05
C GLN A 20 6.79 -8.20 4.03
N GLN A 21 5.93 -8.72 4.91
CA GLN A 21 4.66 -8.08 5.23
C GLN A 21 5.04 -6.69 5.74
N LEU A 22 4.69 -5.64 4.99
CA LEU A 22 4.88 -4.28 5.47
C LEU A 22 4.15 -4.19 6.81
N LEU A 23 4.88 -3.93 7.89
CA LEU A 23 4.23 -3.67 9.16
C LEU A 23 3.33 -2.45 8.98
N GLN A 24 2.08 -2.57 9.40
CA GLN A 24 1.12 -1.47 9.29
C GLN A 24 1.71 -0.23 9.96
N ALA A 25 1.98 0.81 9.16
CA ALA A 25 2.44 2.08 9.69
C ALA A 25 1.36 2.64 10.62
N GLY A 26 1.73 2.90 11.87
CA GLY A 26 0.86 3.58 12.83
C GLY A 26 0.79 5.08 12.53
N TYR A 27 -0.34 5.71 12.87
CA TYR A 27 -0.49 7.16 12.86
C TYR A 27 -1.09 7.62 14.19
N THR A 28 -0.83 8.88 14.55
CA THR A 28 -1.37 9.54 15.74
C THR A 28 -2.73 10.16 15.44
N PRO A 29 -3.61 10.31 16.44
CA PRO A 29 -4.90 11.01 16.25
C PRO A 29 -4.72 12.42 15.67
N PHE A 30 -3.66 13.13 16.08
CA PHE A 30 -3.34 14.45 15.55
C PHE A 30 -3.02 14.42 14.04
N GLN A 31 -2.27 13.43 13.56
CA GLN A 31 -2.01 13.24 12.13
C GLN A 31 -3.30 12.99 11.35
N ALA A 32 -4.25 12.22 11.91
CA ALA A 32 -5.54 12.01 11.25
C ALA A 32 -6.38 13.29 11.17
N THR A 33 -6.44 14.09 12.24
CA THR A 33 -7.17 15.38 12.23
C THR A 33 -6.57 16.36 11.23
N MET A 34 -5.23 16.45 11.19
CA MET A 34 -4.53 17.27 10.18
C MET A 34 -4.78 16.76 8.77
N GLY A 35 -4.74 15.44 8.57
CA GLY A 35 -5.01 14.78 7.29
C GLY A 35 -6.44 15.03 6.79
N ASP A 36 -7.44 14.96 7.67
CA ASP A 36 -8.82 15.30 7.33
C ASP A 36 -8.96 16.76 6.91
N THR A 37 -8.36 17.70 7.65
CA THR A 37 -8.37 19.13 7.28
C THR A 37 -7.80 19.35 5.86
N LEU A 38 -6.67 18.72 5.55
CA LEU A 38 -6.05 18.80 4.22
C LEU A 38 -6.92 18.12 3.15
N TYR A 39 -7.53 16.98 3.47
CA TYR A 39 -8.42 16.26 2.57
C TYR A 39 -9.64 17.11 2.19
N GLN A 40 -10.29 17.75 3.16
CA GLN A 40 -11.43 18.61 2.89
C GLN A 40 -11.07 19.80 2.00
N GLN A 41 -9.87 20.35 2.16
CA GLN A 41 -9.41 21.51 1.39
C GLN A 41 -8.99 21.17 -0.05
N ASN A 42 -8.36 20.01 -0.25
CA ASN A 42 -7.64 19.73 -1.50
C ASN A 42 -8.22 18.55 -2.30
N CYS A 43 -8.92 17.62 -1.64
CA CYS A 43 -9.29 16.32 -2.23
C CYS A 43 -10.81 16.16 -2.36
N ALA A 44 -11.58 16.72 -1.42
CA ALA A 44 -13.03 16.51 -1.31
C ALA A 44 -13.83 17.06 -2.51
N ALA A 45 -13.27 18.01 -3.27
CA ALA A 45 -13.91 18.51 -4.49
C ALA A 45 -14.17 17.42 -5.53
N CYS A 46 -13.34 16.37 -5.56
CA CYS A 46 -13.46 15.26 -6.51
C CYS A 46 -13.79 13.93 -5.81
N HIS A 47 -13.16 13.65 -4.66
CA HIS A 47 -13.36 12.41 -3.91
C HIS A 47 -14.50 12.46 -2.88
N LEU A 48 -15.19 13.60 -2.78
CA LEU A 48 -16.29 13.90 -1.85
C LEU A 48 -15.87 13.87 -0.37
N ALA A 49 -16.61 14.61 0.46
CA ALA A 49 -16.26 14.83 1.88
C ALA A 49 -16.14 13.53 2.69
N GLY A 50 -16.92 12.50 2.36
CA GLY A 50 -16.88 11.22 3.05
C GLY A 50 -16.12 10.12 2.31
N LEU A 51 -15.25 10.47 1.36
CA LEU A 51 -14.40 9.53 0.61
C LEU A 51 -15.16 8.63 -0.37
N GLN A 52 -16.39 8.99 -0.75
CA GLN A 52 -17.22 8.15 -1.63
C GLN A 52 -16.77 8.18 -3.10
N GLY A 53 -16.00 9.18 -3.52
CA GLY A 53 -15.70 9.40 -4.93
C GLY A 53 -16.90 9.93 -5.73
N SER A 54 -16.63 10.47 -6.92
CA SER A 54 -17.65 10.93 -7.85
C SER A 54 -17.12 10.88 -9.29
N PHE A 55 -18.00 10.58 -10.25
CA PHE A 55 -17.68 10.47 -11.67
C PHE A 55 -16.42 9.60 -11.93
N GLU A 56 -15.31 10.25 -12.27
CA GLU A 56 -14.03 9.60 -12.60
C GLU A 56 -13.12 9.44 -11.36
N SER A 57 -13.45 10.09 -10.25
CA SER A 57 -12.69 9.97 -8.99
C SER A 57 -13.16 8.74 -8.19
N PRO A 58 -12.28 7.76 -7.94
CA PRO A 58 -12.65 6.55 -7.23
C PRO A 58 -13.03 6.82 -5.77
N SER A 59 -13.83 5.92 -5.21
CA SER A 59 -14.05 5.85 -3.76
C SER A 59 -12.75 5.48 -3.04
N LEU A 60 -12.51 6.13 -1.90
CA LEU A 60 -11.36 5.89 -1.04
C LEU A 60 -11.76 5.19 0.29
N ASN A 61 -13.04 4.91 0.50
CA ASN A 61 -13.56 4.20 1.69
C ASN A 61 -14.09 2.78 1.40
N ASP A 62 -14.02 2.33 0.15
CA ASP A 62 -14.56 1.04 -0.25
C ASP A 62 -13.56 -0.11 -0.03
N THR A 63 -13.99 -1.32 -0.41
CA THR A 63 -13.12 -2.51 -0.34
C THR A 63 -12.03 -2.48 -1.41
N ASN A 64 -12.29 -1.91 -2.59
CA ASN A 64 -11.32 -1.87 -3.68
C ASN A 64 -10.09 -1.05 -3.31
N PHE A 65 -10.30 0.15 -2.76
CA PHE A 65 -9.22 1.00 -2.26
C PHE A 65 -8.41 0.26 -1.19
N ARG A 66 -9.09 -0.32 -0.18
CA ARG A 66 -8.41 -1.06 0.88
C ARG A 66 -7.59 -2.23 0.34
N THR A 67 -8.18 -3.08 -0.50
CA THR A 67 -7.47 -4.23 -1.08
C THR A 67 -6.28 -3.79 -1.95
N ASN A 68 -6.41 -2.69 -2.68
CA ASN A 68 -5.30 -2.17 -3.49
C ASN A 68 -4.13 -1.68 -2.62
N TRP A 69 -4.40 -1.11 -1.44
CA TRP A 69 -3.40 -0.45 -0.59
C TRP A 69 -2.96 -1.24 0.66
N THR A 70 -3.63 -2.33 1.04
CA THR A 70 -3.31 -3.12 2.26
C THR A 70 -1.85 -3.59 2.33
N ASN A 71 -1.21 -3.86 1.20
CA ASN A 71 0.17 -4.34 1.13
C ASN A 71 1.10 -3.36 0.40
N ARG A 72 0.73 -2.07 0.34
CA ARG A 72 1.51 -1.02 -0.32
C ARG A 72 1.97 0.02 0.70
N GLY A 73 3.10 0.65 0.41
CA GLY A 73 3.65 1.70 1.27
C GLY A 73 2.91 3.03 1.11
N VAL A 74 2.96 3.88 2.15
CA VAL A 74 2.41 5.24 2.12
C VAL A 74 3.22 6.14 1.17
N ASP A 75 4.51 5.86 1.00
CA ASP A 75 5.38 6.49 0.01
C ASP A 75 4.87 6.27 -1.42
N GLU A 76 4.40 5.07 -1.73
CA GLU A 76 3.82 4.76 -3.04
C GLU A 76 2.48 5.49 -3.27
N LEU A 77 1.66 5.67 -2.22
CA LEU A 77 0.45 6.49 -2.28
C LEU A 77 0.78 7.96 -2.51
N LEU A 78 1.76 8.49 -1.78
CA LEU A 78 2.22 9.87 -1.95
C LEU A 78 2.75 10.10 -3.37
N ASP A 79 3.49 9.15 -3.91
CA ASP A 79 4.00 9.20 -5.27
C ASP A 79 2.90 9.17 -6.32
N LEU A 80 1.84 8.37 -6.12
CA LEU A 80 0.66 8.41 -6.98
C LEU A 80 0.00 9.79 -6.93
N LEU A 81 -0.25 10.30 -5.72
CA LEU A 81 -0.89 11.61 -5.53
C LEU A 81 -0.12 12.71 -6.26
N ARG A 82 1.20 12.81 -6.07
CA ARG A 82 2.03 13.81 -6.75
C ARG A 82 1.99 13.72 -8.28
N ARG A 83 1.95 12.50 -8.82
CA ARG A 83 2.01 12.28 -10.26
C ARG A 83 0.68 12.47 -10.97
N THR A 84 -0.43 12.24 -10.28
CA THR A 84 -1.75 12.14 -10.94
C THR A 84 -2.81 13.05 -10.35
N MET A 85 -2.59 13.67 -9.19
CA MET A 85 -3.58 14.49 -8.50
C MET A 85 -3.05 15.89 -8.14
N PRO A 86 -3.89 16.93 -8.26
CA PRO A 86 -5.14 16.94 -9.02
C PRO A 86 -4.90 16.69 -10.53
N PRO A 87 -5.82 16.07 -11.28
CA PRO A 87 -5.59 15.73 -12.69
C PRO A 87 -5.22 16.93 -13.57
N GLN A 88 -5.77 18.10 -13.28
CA GLN A 88 -5.51 19.34 -14.00
C GLN A 88 -4.19 20.03 -13.60
N SER A 89 -3.60 19.66 -12.47
CA SER A 89 -2.35 20.27 -11.97
C SER A 89 -1.65 19.34 -10.98
N PRO A 90 -1.06 18.21 -11.43
CA PRO A 90 -0.31 17.32 -10.56
C PRO A 90 0.92 18.02 -9.97
N GLY A 91 1.22 17.78 -8.70
CA GLY A 91 2.41 18.37 -8.04
C GLY A 91 2.41 18.23 -6.53
#